data_AF-A0A959Z109-F1
#
_entry.id   AF-A0A959Z109-F1
#
_cell.length_a   1.000
_cell.length_b   1.000
_cell.length_c   1.000
_cell.angle_alpha   90.00
_cell.angle_beta   90.00
_cell.angle_gamma   90.00
#
_symmetry.space_group_name_H-M   'P 1'
#
loop_
_entity.id
_entity.type
_entity.pdbx_description
1 polymer ?
#
loop_
_entity_poly.entity_id
_entity_poly.type
_entity_poly.pdbx_seq_one_letter_code
_entity_poly.pdbx_strand_id
1 'polypeptide(L)'
;LEENDAPTQADTVAAGVDHEGRLDFFYDDNSDYYRLILPSDGILNITVNAEHAGTSTGETLTAHVLNSSGGLVQSHSVNIGANGNPIMTDLATSCLGNEQLYYLRFFNPTACGVSYQFNYGVTPPLYADDLEENDGTSQSDTVAASIDHDGRINFYYDDNTDYFR
;
A
#
# COMPACT_ATOMS: atom_id res chain seq x y z
N LEU A 1 -8.71 -14.89 -0.46
CA LEU A 1 -9.00 -16.24 0.08
C LEU A 1 -9.29 -16.02 1.54
N GLU A 2 -10.41 -16.54 2.01
CA GLU A 2 -10.74 -16.45 3.44
C GLU A 2 -9.69 -17.18 4.28
N GLU A 3 -9.47 -16.69 5.52
CA GLU A 3 -8.37 -16.97 6.48
C GLU A 3 -7.21 -15.95 6.49
N ASN A 4 -7.37 -14.75 5.94
CA ASN A 4 -6.34 -13.70 5.91
C ASN A 4 -6.43 -12.69 7.07
N ASP A 5 -6.95 -13.11 8.24
CA ASP A 5 -7.21 -12.28 9.42
C ASP A 5 -5.95 -11.82 10.18
N ALA A 6 -4.78 -12.30 9.76
CA ALA A 6 -3.51 -11.98 10.38
C ALA A 6 -2.40 -11.82 9.33
N PRO A 7 -1.34 -11.03 9.61
CA PRO A 7 -0.21 -10.87 8.69
C PRO A 7 0.43 -12.18 8.24
N THR A 8 0.45 -13.20 9.11
CA THR A 8 1.02 -14.53 8.80
C THR A 8 0.19 -15.34 7.81
N GLN A 9 -1.08 -14.98 7.63
CA GLN A 9 -2.02 -15.67 6.73
C GLN A 9 -2.41 -14.79 5.53
N ALA A 10 -1.91 -13.56 5.47
CA ALA A 10 -2.25 -12.59 4.44
C ALA A 10 -1.97 -13.12 3.02
N ASP A 11 -2.89 -12.88 2.09
CA ASP A 11 -2.71 -13.24 0.69
C ASP A 11 -1.73 -12.29 0.00
N THR A 12 -0.82 -12.82 -0.81
CA THR A 12 0.00 -11.97 -1.69
C THR A 12 -0.82 -11.60 -2.92
N VAL A 13 -0.99 -10.30 -3.13
CA VAL A 13 -1.77 -9.74 -4.24
C VAL A 13 -0.86 -9.09 -5.27
N ALA A 14 -1.24 -9.19 -6.55
CA ALA A 14 -0.50 -8.58 -7.64
C ALA A 14 -0.93 -7.13 -7.89
N ALA A 15 0.02 -6.24 -8.18
CA ALA A 15 -0.25 -4.86 -8.58
C ALA A 15 -1.01 -4.80 -9.92
N GLY A 16 -1.87 -3.79 -10.07
CA GLY A 16 -2.62 -3.53 -11.30
C GLY A 16 -3.77 -4.50 -11.57
N VAL A 17 -4.09 -5.38 -10.62
CA VAL A 17 -5.20 -6.35 -10.71
C VAL A 17 -6.21 -6.05 -9.61
N ASP A 18 -7.49 -6.25 -9.92
CA ASP A 18 -8.57 -6.10 -8.95
C ASP A 18 -8.62 -7.31 -8.01
N HIS A 19 -8.71 -7.04 -6.71
CA HIS A 19 -8.85 -8.02 -5.63
C HIS A 19 -10.10 -7.72 -4.84
N GLU A 20 -10.81 -8.76 -4.40
CA GLU A 20 -12.10 -8.64 -3.72
C GLU A 20 -12.02 -9.27 -2.33
N GLY A 21 -12.82 -8.73 -1.42
CA GLY A 21 -12.94 -9.21 -0.05
C GLY A 21 -14.25 -8.75 0.58
N ARG A 22 -14.49 -9.19 1.81
CA ARG A 22 -15.69 -8.82 2.56
C ARG A 22 -15.45 -8.86 4.06
N LEU A 23 -16.11 -7.99 4.81
CA LEU A 23 -15.93 -7.84 6.25
C LEU A 23 -17.28 -7.84 6.98
N ASP A 24 -17.28 -8.31 8.22
CA ASP A 24 -18.38 -8.15 9.19
C ASP A 24 -19.72 -8.74 8.73
N PHE A 25 -19.67 -9.81 7.93
CA PHE A 25 -20.81 -10.68 7.69
C PHE A 25 -21.02 -11.62 8.89
N PHE A 26 -22.25 -12.09 9.10
CA PHE A 26 -22.51 -13.05 10.18
C PHE A 26 -21.66 -14.30 10.01
N TYR A 27 -20.89 -14.63 11.06
CA TYR A 27 -19.95 -15.77 11.11
C TYR A 27 -18.73 -15.63 10.19
N ASP A 28 -18.43 -14.41 9.75
CA ASP A 28 -17.21 -14.07 9.02
C ASP A 28 -16.24 -13.29 9.90
N ASP A 29 -15.06 -12.98 9.36
CA ASP A 29 -14.09 -12.14 10.02
C ASP A 29 -14.48 -10.64 10.01
N ASN A 30 -13.65 -9.83 10.68
CA ASN A 30 -13.78 -8.38 10.70
C ASN A 30 -12.51 -7.65 10.27
N SER A 31 -11.57 -8.38 9.66
CA SER A 31 -10.28 -7.85 9.28
C SER A 31 -9.63 -8.69 8.19
N ASP A 32 -9.32 -8.06 7.08
CA ASP A 32 -8.59 -8.65 5.97
C ASP A 32 -7.15 -8.12 5.92
N TYR A 33 -6.17 -8.99 5.73
CA TYR A 33 -4.78 -8.62 5.44
C TYR A 33 -4.35 -9.08 4.03
N TYR A 34 -3.63 -8.21 3.33
CA TYR A 34 -3.01 -8.50 2.04
C TYR A 34 -1.54 -8.10 2.06
N ARG A 35 -0.66 -8.94 1.50
CA ARG A 35 0.75 -8.63 1.25
C ARG A 35 0.87 -7.92 -0.09
N LEU A 36 1.38 -6.69 -0.04
CA LEU A 36 1.70 -5.89 -1.21
C LEU A 36 3.19 -6.03 -1.52
N ILE A 37 3.51 -6.41 -2.75
CA ILE A 37 4.86 -6.29 -3.32
C ILE A 37 4.81 -5.09 -4.28
N LEU A 38 5.59 -4.07 -3.98
CA LEU A 38 5.61 -2.86 -4.80
C LEU A 38 6.48 -3.09 -6.05
N PRO A 39 6.05 -2.65 -7.24
CA PRO A 39 6.85 -2.80 -8.47
C PRO A 39 8.01 -1.80 -8.57
N SER A 40 7.98 -0.71 -7.79
CA SER A 40 8.98 0.35 -7.74
C SER A 40 8.82 1.11 -6.41
N ASP A 41 9.79 1.95 -6.09
CA ASP A 41 9.63 2.96 -5.04
C ASP A 41 8.66 4.02 -5.49
N GLY A 42 8.15 4.82 -4.55
CA GLY A 42 7.36 5.99 -4.86
C GLY A 42 6.10 6.15 -4.00
N ILE A 43 5.03 6.53 -4.67
CA ILE A 43 3.71 6.71 -4.07
C ILE A 43 2.88 5.47 -4.37
N LEU A 44 2.55 4.70 -3.33
CA LEU A 44 1.54 3.66 -3.40
C LEU A 44 0.17 4.32 -3.54
N ASN A 45 -0.51 4.03 -4.65
CA ASN A 45 -1.88 4.43 -4.92
C ASN A 45 -2.78 3.21 -4.84
N ILE A 46 -3.86 3.31 -4.07
CA ILE A 46 -4.85 2.23 -3.90
C ILE A 46 -6.22 2.81 -4.23
N THR A 47 -6.91 2.23 -5.18
CA THR A 47 -8.31 2.56 -5.47
C THR A 47 -9.18 1.47 -4.86
N VAL A 48 -10.15 1.88 -4.03
CA VAL A 48 -11.06 0.96 -3.32
C VAL A 48 -12.50 1.30 -3.66
N ASN A 49 -13.28 0.31 -4.08
CA ASN A 49 -14.72 0.38 -4.22
C ASN A 49 -15.35 -0.44 -3.09
N ALA A 50 -16.16 0.18 -2.23
CA ALA A 50 -16.81 -0.54 -1.12
C ALA A 50 -18.32 -0.26 -1.07
N GLU A 51 -19.09 -1.28 -0.71
CA GLU A 51 -20.55 -1.22 -0.58
C GLU A 51 -21.08 -2.07 0.58
N HIS A 52 -22.28 -1.73 1.04
CA HIS A 52 -23.11 -2.62 1.84
C HIS A 52 -24.55 -2.67 1.32
N ALA A 53 -25.24 -3.76 1.63
CA ALA A 53 -26.61 -4.00 1.19
C ALA A 53 -27.66 -3.13 1.91
N GLY A 54 -27.32 -2.55 3.07
CA GLY A 54 -28.21 -1.72 3.87
C GLY A 54 -28.50 -0.36 3.25
N THR A 55 -29.44 0.37 3.83
CA THR A 55 -29.91 1.66 3.30
C THR A 55 -29.21 2.88 3.94
N SER A 56 -28.51 2.68 5.05
CA SER A 56 -27.77 3.74 5.74
C SER A 56 -26.60 4.24 4.90
N THR A 57 -26.24 5.50 5.09
CA THR A 57 -25.22 6.19 4.29
C THR A 57 -24.22 6.89 5.18
N GLY A 58 -22.99 7.06 4.69
CA GLY A 58 -21.91 7.75 5.41
C GLY A 58 -21.05 6.82 6.25
N GLU A 59 -21.18 5.51 6.05
CA GLU A 59 -20.33 4.51 6.65
C GLU A 59 -18.95 4.47 6.02
N THR A 60 -17.99 4.00 6.82
CA THR A 60 -16.61 3.85 6.40
C THR A 60 -16.03 2.54 6.90
N LEU A 61 -14.93 2.11 6.29
CA LEU A 61 -14.00 1.13 6.87
C LEU A 61 -12.61 1.76 6.97
N THR A 62 -11.76 1.18 7.79
CA THR A 62 -10.37 1.62 7.96
C THR A 62 -9.45 0.81 7.05
N ALA A 63 -8.56 1.50 6.33
CA ALA A 63 -7.48 0.87 5.56
C ALA A 63 -6.12 1.28 6.13
N HIS A 64 -5.34 0.32 6.62
CA HIS A 64 -3.98 0.56 7.10
C HIS A 64 -2.95 0.04 6.11
N VAL A 65 -1.94 0.88 5.83
CA VAL A 65 -0.67 0.43 5.24
C VAL A 65 0.29 0.18 6.40
N LEU A 66 0.78 -1.05 6.50
CA LEU A 66 1.72 -1.49 7.52
C LEU A 66 3.02 -1.91 6.85
N ASN A 67 4.12 -1.71 7.56
CA ASN A 67 5.44 -2.15 7.15
C ASN A 67 5.57 -3.68 7.36
N SER A 68 6.63 -4.30 6.85
CA SER A 68 6.93 -5.75 6.95
C SER A 68 7.00 -6.29 8.39
N SER A 69 7.23 -5.44 9.40
CA SER A 69 7.22 -5.83 10.82
C SER A 69 5.87 -5.60 11.51
N GLY A 70 4.84 -5.16 10.77
CA GLY A 70 3.50 -4.88 11.28
C GLY A 70 3.33 -3.49 11.90
N GLY A 71 4.35 -2.64 11.83
CA GLY A 71 4.27 -1.24 12.25
C GLY A 71 3.39 -0.41 11.30
N LEU A 72 2.58 0.48 11.86
CA LEU A 72 1.73 1.37 11.07
C LEU A 72 2.57 2.39 10.28
N VAL A 73 2.39 2.41 8.96
CA VAL A 73 2.94 3.45 8.09
C VAL A 73 1.91 4.55 7.90
N GLN A 74 0.69 4.18 7.49
CA GLN A 74 -0.37 5.13 7.18
C GLN A 74 -1.74 4.53 7.50
N SER A 75 -2.66 5.36 7.99
CA SER A 75 -4.07 5.02 8.18
C SER A 75 -4.93 5.87 7.26
N HIS A 76 -5.93 5.24 6.65
CA HIS A 76 -6.87 5.82 5.70
C HIS A 76 -8.31 5.45 6.07
N SER A 77 -9.25 6.27 5.62
CA SER A 77 -10.69 5.98 5.68
C SER A 77 -11.20 5.72 4.27
N VAL A 78 -11.94 4.61 4.10
CA VAL A 78 -12.60 4.24 2.85
C VAL A 78 -14.10 4.44 3.02
N ASN A 79 -14.73 5.17 2.08
CA ASN A 79 -16.17 5.37 2.09
C ASN A 79 -16.88 4.11 1.61
N ILE A 80 -18.00 3.77 2.25
CA ILE A 80 -18.83 2.63 1.87
C ILE A 80 -20.13 3.16 1.28
N GLY A 81 -20.48 2.70 0.08
CA GLY A 81 -21.75 3.02 -0.55
C GLY A 81 -22.90 2.13 -0.07
N ALA A 82 -24.13 2.62 -0.22
CA ALA A 82 -25.33 1.98 0.30
C ALA A 82 -26.16 1.31 -0.80
N ASN A 83 -27.07 0.42 -0.40
CA ASN A 83 -28.02 -0.29 -1.26
C ASN A 83 -27.33 -1.09 -2.38
N GLY A 84 -26.18 -1.69 -2.10
CA GLY A 84 -25.43 -2.44 -3.12
C GLY A 84 -24.71 -1.57 -4.15
N ASN A 85 -24.60 -0.25 -3.92
CA ASN A 85 -23.95 0.66 -4.86
C ASN A 85 -22.59 1.09 -4.30
N PRO A 86 -21.46 0.67 -4.89
CA PRO A 86 -20.15 1.00 -4.36
C PRO A 86 -19.80 2.48 -4.52
N ILE A 87 -19.03 2.99 -3.55
CA ILE A 87 -18.34 4.28 -3.65
C ILE A 87 -16.85 4.02 -3.80
N MET A 88 -16.25 4.73 -4.75
CA MET A 88 -14.80 4.72 -4.99
C MET A 88 -14.09 5.67 -4.02
N THR A 89 -12.98 5.22 -3.44
CA THR A 89 -12.04 6.03 -2.64
C THR A 89 -10.62 5.79 -3.13
N ASP A 90 -9.89 6.85 -3.44
CA ASP A 90 -8.46 6.79 -3.79
C ASP A 90 -7.60 7.11 -2.56
N LEU A 91 -6.63 6.24 -2.28
CA LEU A 91 -5.69 6.34 -1.17
C LEU A 91 -4.27 6.51 -1.72
N ALA A 92 -3.47 7.34 -1.08
CA ALA A 92 -2.08 7.55 -1.45
C ALA A 92 -1.16 7.46 -0.23
N THR A 93 -0.03 6.78 -0.35
CA THR A 93 1.02 6.71 0.69
C THR A 93 2.37 6.89 0.02
N SER A 94 3.07 7.98 0.37
CA SER A 94 4.34 8.37 -0.24
C SER A 94 5.54 7.77 0.49
N CYS A 95 6.70 7.84 -0.17
CA CYS A 95 8.00 7.45 0.37
C CYS A 95 8.10 5.95 0.68
N LEU A 96 7.45 5.08 -0.09
CA LEU A 96 7.59 3.62 0.07
C LEU A 96 8.65 3.11 -0.92
N GLY A 97 9.60 2.31 -0.44
CA GLY A 97 10.59 1.61 -1.26
C GLY A 97 10.12 0.20 -1.62
N ASN A 98 10.75 -0.44 -2.61
CA ASN A 98 10.34 -1.77 -3.09
C ASN A 98 11.20 -2.93 -2.53
N GLU A 99 12.14 -2.64 -1.64
CA GLU A 99 13.13 -3.58 -1.11
C GLU A 99 12.51 -4.61 -0.17
N GLN A 100 11.32 -4.32 0.37
CA GLN A 100 10.52 -5.19 1.22
C GLN A 100 9.03 -5.13 0.88
N LEU A 101 8.26 -6.06 1.45
CA LEU A 101 6.81 -6.05 1.34
C LEU A 101 6.14 -5.11 2.35
N TYR A 102 4.91 -4.73 2.05
CA TYR A 102 3.98 -4.07 2.97
C TYR A 102 2.75 -4.94 3.20
N TYR A 103 1.98 -4.62 4.24
CA TYR A 103 0.64 -5.16 4.41
C TYR A 103 -0.40 -4.06 4.24
N LEU A 104 -1.45 -4.36 3.47
CA LEU A 104 -2.70 -3.62 3.48
C LEU A 104 -3.68 -4.34 4.39
N ARG A 105 -4.30 -3.61 5.32
CA ARG A 105 -5.31 -4.16 6.21
C ARG A 105 -6.62 -3.37 6.10
N PHE A 106 -7.71 -4.04 5.76
CA PHE A 106 -9.06 -3.48 5.87
C PHE A 106 -9.74 -4.01 7.14
N PHE A 107 -10.32 -3.14 7.95
CA PHE A 107 -10.95 -3.53 9.22
C PHE A 107 -11.86 -2.43 9.77
N ASN A 108 -12.59 -2.73 10.85
CA ASN A 108 -13.50 -1.81 11.54
C ASN A 108 -14.50 -1.11 10.60
N PRO A 109 -15.28 -1.85 9.78
CA PRO A 109 -16.39 -1.24 9.08
C PRO A 109 -17.41 -0.68 10.07
N THR A 110 -18.03 0.46 9.74
CA THR A 110 -19.15 1.01 10.52
C THR A 110 -20.51 0.55 9.99
N ALA A 111 -20.54 -0.12 8.84
CA ALA A 111 -21.71 -0.79 8.27
C ALA A 111 -21.73 -2.28 8.65
N CYS A 112 -22.91 -2.89 8.67
CA CYS A 112 -23.06 -4.33 8.85
C CYS A 112 -22.89 -5.06 7.51
N GLY A 113 -21.85 -5.89 7.39
CA GLY A 113 -21.52 -6.61 6.17
C GLY A 113 -21.07 -5.68 5.04
N VAL A 114 -19.79 -5.70 4.70
CA VAL A 114 -19.21 -4.83 3.65
C VAL A 114 -18.51 -5.68 2.61
N SER A 115 -18.87 -5.51 1.34
CA SER A 115 -18.10 -6.05 0.23
C SER A 115 -17.19 -4.95 -0.31
N TYR A 116 -15.98 -5.31 -0.73
CA TYR A 116 -15.10 -4.36 -1.39
C TYR A 116 -14.28 -5.01 -2.49
N GLN A 117 -13.81 -4.15 -3.40
CA GLN A 117 -12.84 -4.45 -4.43
C GLN A 117 -11.75 -3.38 -4.38
N PHE A 118 -10.48 -3.77 -4.47
CA PHE A 118 -9.38 -2.82 -4.56
C PHE A 118 -8.37 -3.19 -5.64
N ASN A 119 -7.67 -2.18 -6.12
CA ASN A 119 -6.51 -2.30 -7.00
C ASN A 119 -5.41 -1.38 -6.44
N TYR A 120 -4.14 -1.75 -6.66
CA TYR A 120 -3.03 -0.88 -6.30
C TYR A 120 -1.96 -0.80 -7.39
N GLY A 121 -1.25 0.33 -7.40
CA GLY A 121 -0.07 0.55 -8.22
C GLY A 121 0.87 1.54 -7.54
N VAL A 122 2.05 1.74 -8.14
CA VAL A 122 3.01 2.73 -7.65
C VAL A 122 3.32 3.75 -8.74
N THR A 123 3.29 5.03 -8.36
CA THR A 123 3.83 6.10 -9.20
C THR A 123 5.28 6.31 -8.78
N PRO A 124 6.27 5.96 -9.63
CA PRO A 124 7.68 6.12 -9.28
C PRO A 124 8.09 7.59 -9.23
N PRO A 125 9.18 7.92 -8.51
CA PRO A 125 9.86 9.20 -8.64
C PRO A 125 10.25 9.46 -10.10
N LEU A 126 10.35 10.75 -10.47
CA LEU A 126 10.75 11.14 -11.83
C LEU A 126 12.18 10.68 -12.14
N TYR A 127 13.07 10.84 -11.17
CA TYR A 127 14.48 10.51 -11.29
C TYR A 127 14.71 9.03 -10.98
N ALA A 128 15.61 8.42 -11.74
CA ALA A 128 16.02 7.04 -11.54
C ALA A 128 16.74 6.86 -10.19
N ASP A 129 16.92 5.60 -9.84
CA ASP A 129 17.82 5.22 -8.76
C ASP A 129 19.27 5.35 -9.24
N ASP A 130 20.18 5.72 -8.34
CA ASP A 130 21.61 5.65 -8.59
C ASP A 130 22.16 4.23 -8.42
N LEU A 131 23.49 4.06 -8.48
CA LEU A 131 24.11 2.74 -8.43
C LEU A 131 24.41 2.36 -6.98
N GLU A 132 23.58 1.49 -6.41
CA GLU A 132 23.83 0.93 -5.08
C GLU A 132 24.77 -0.29 -5.06
N GLU A 133 25.52 -0.56 -3.98
CA GLU A 133 25.61 0.23 -2.73
C GLU A 133 26.63 1.37 -2.84
N ASN A 134 26.24 2.61 -2.49
CA ASN A 134 27.14 3.77 -2.41
C ASN A 134 27.06 4.54 -1.07
N ASP A 135 26.50 3.93 -0.03
CA ASP A 135 26.31 4.37 1.37
C ASP A 135 27.56 4.86 2.16
N GLY A 136 28.72 4.93 1.52
CA GLY A 136 29.93 5.40 2.17
C GLY A 136 31.02 5.84 1.20
N THR A 137 31.91 6.71 1.67
CA THR A 137 33.04 7.23 0.86
C THR A 137 33.92 6.15 0.21
N SER A 138 33.99 4.95 0.79
CA SER A 138 34.72 3.80 0.21
C SER A 138 34.01 3.15 -0.97
N GLN A 139 32.68 3.24 -1.00
CA GLN A 139 31.80 2.69 -2.02
C GLN A 139 31.30 3.74 -3.01
N SER A 140 31.63 5.02 -2.78
CA SER A 140 31.15 6.14 -3.59
C SER A 140 31.23 5.95 -5.11
N ASP A 141 30.13 6.36 -5.74
CA ASP A 141 29.94 6.34 -7.17
C ASP A 141 30.79 7.40 -7.86
N THR A 142 31.44 7.01 -8.96
CA THR A 142 32.19 7.96 -9.77
C THR A 142 31.26 8.65 -10.75
N VAL A 143 31.14 9.97 -10.63
CA VAL A 143 30.25 10.78 -11.45
C VAL A 143 31.04 11.61 -12.46
N ALA A 144 30.58 11.63 -13.71
CA ALA A 144 31.18 12.48 -14.73
C ALA A 144 30.80 13.96 -14.48
N ALA A 145 31.76 14.86 -14.65
CA ALA A 145 31.51 16.29 -14.55
C ALA A 145 30.60 16.78 -15.70
N SER A 146 29.72 17.73 -15.38
CA SER A 146 28.86 18.44 -16.34
C SER A 146 27.79 17.59 -17.04
N ILE A 147 27.36 16.50 -16.41
CA ILE A 147 26.13 15.78 -16.77
C ILE A 147 25.24 15.67 -15.52
N ASP A 148 23.93 15.53 -15.73
CA ASP A 148 22.97 15.28 -14.66
C ASP A 148 23.08 13.81 -14.23
N HIS A 149 22.94 13.58 -12.92
CA HIS A 149 22.85 12.25 -12.31
C HIS A 149 21.61 12.23 -11.43
N ASP A 150 20.88 11.14 -11.53
CA ASP A 150 19.68 10.88 -10.74
C ASP A 150 20.07 10.09 -9.49
N GLY A 151 19.23 10.12 -8.46
CA GLY A 151 19.40 9.32 -7.26
C GLY A 151 18.19 9.41 -6.34
N ARG A 152 18.11 8.53 -5.34
CA ARG A 152 16.96 8.42 -4.43
C ARG A 152 17.43 8.17 -3.01
N ILE A 153 16.82 8.86 -2.06
CA ILE A 153 17.08 8.65 -0.63
C ILE A 153 15.79 8.70 0.18
N ASN A 154 15.82 8.05 1.33
CA ASN A 154 14.82 8.20 2.39
C ASN A 154 13.42 7.68 1.98
N PHE A 155 13.40 6.58 1.21
CA PHE A 155 12.25 5.71 1.07
C PHE A 155 12.23 4.68 2.22
N TYR A 156 11.04 4.22 2.62
CA TYR A 156 10.93 3.13 3.57
C TYR A 156 11.59 1.87 2.98
N TYR A 157 12.47 1.24 3.76
CA TYR A 157 13.28 0.06 3.37
C TYR A 157 14.44 0.32 2.43
N ASP A 158 14.64 1.58 2.09
CA ASP A 158 15.75 2.06 1.31
C ASP A 158 16.78 2.74 2.21
N ASP A 159 17.89 3.16 1.63
CA ASP A 159 18.93 3.88 2.34
C ASP A 159 18.55 5.37 2.60
N ASN A 160 19.51 6.09 3.17
CA ASN A 160 19.33 7.50 3.49
C ASN A 160 20.53 8.37 3.09
N THR A 161 21.51 7.81 2.39
CA THR A 161 22.79 8.50 2.14
C THR A 161 23.51 8.01 0.89
N ASP A 162 23.56 8.88 -0.12
CA ASP A 162 24.40 8.58 -1.29
C ASP A 162 25.77 9.27 -1.21
N TYR A 163 26.84 8.59 -1.60
CA TYR A 163 28.16 9.19 -1.77
C TYR A 163 28.61 9.17 -3.23
N PHE A 164 28.96 10.34 -3.76
CA PHE A 164 29.53 10.51 -5.11
C PHE A 164 30.94 11.13 -5.08
N ARG A 165 31.79 10.79 -6.05
CA ARG A 165 33.18 11.28 -6.20
C ARG A 165 33.59 11.62 -7.63
#